data_AF-A0A661BPT2-F1
#
_entry.id   AF-A0A661BPT2-F1
#
_cell.length_a   1.000
_cell.length_b   1.000
_cell.length_c   1.000
_cell.angle_alpha   90.00
_cell.angle_beta   90.00
_cell.angle_gamma   90.00
#
_symmetry.space_group_name_H-M   'P 1'
#
loop_
_entity.id
_entity.type
_entity.pdbx_description
1 polymer ?
#
loop_
_entity_poly.entity_id
_entity_poly.type
_entity_poly.pdbx_seq_one_letter_code
_entity_poly.pdbx_strand_id
1 'polypeptide(L)' 'VLNILGKEVTTLVNGEINAGSYNAIFDASNLSSGIYFYSLTGNNVNITKKMILMK' A
#
# COMPACT_ATOMS: atom_id res chain seq x y z
N VAL A 1 1.25 1.05 -3.14
CA VAL A 1 -0.09 1.68 -2.99
C VAL A 1 -0.56 2.13 -4.36
N LEU A 2 -1.79 1.82 -4.73
CA LEU A 2 -2.40 2.06 -6.04
C LEU A 2 -3.71 2.84 -5.88
N ASN A 3 -4.06 3.67 -6.86
CA ASN A 3 -5.38 4.30 -6.93
C ASN A 3 -6.41 3.40 -7.63
N ILE A 4 -7.66 3.85 -7.74
CA ILE A 4 -8.75 3.08 -8.39
C ILE A 4 -8.51 2.74 -9.86
N LEU A 5 -7.65 3.50 -10.54
CA LEU A 5 -7.30 3.29 -11.94
C LEU A 5 -6.11 2.33 -12.09
N GLY A 6 -5.60 1.77 -10.99
CA GLY A 6 -4.42 0.91 -10.99
C GLY A 6 -3.09 1.67 -11.14
N LYS A 7 -3.09 3.00 -11.03
CA LYS A 7 -1.86 3.80 -11.07
C LYS A 7 -1.14 3.72 -9.73
N GLU A 8 0.17 3.47 -9.77
CA GLU A 8 1.02 3.50 -8.59
C GLU A 8 1.05 4.91 -7.99
N VAL A 9 0.74 4.98 -6.69
CA VAL A 9 0.79 6.20 -5.89
C VAL A 9 2.12 6.30 -5.17
N THR A 10 2.55 5.21 -4.52
CA THR A 10 3.83 5.13 -3.81
C THR A 10 4.16 3.69 -3.44
N THR A 11 5.45 3.42 -3.23
CA THR A 11 5.97 2.16 -2.66
C THR A 11 6.54 2.45 -1.28
N LEU A 12 6.00 1.78 -0.24
CA LEU A 12 6.35 2.04 1.17
C LEU A 12 7.59 1.26 1.64
N VAL A 13 7.74 0.04 1.14
CA VAL A 13 8.87 -0.85 1.44
C VAL A 13 9.35 -1.40 0.11
N ASN A 14 10.65 -1.31 -0.14
CA ASN A 14 11.29 -1.83 -1.33
C ASN A 14 12.46 -2.74 -0.92
N GLY A 15 12.45 -3.98 -1.40
CA GLY A 15 13.48 -4.99 -1.08
C GLY A 15 12.97 -6.16 -0.23
N GLU A 16 13.85 -7.15 -0.06
CA GLU A 16 13.58 -8.33 0.76
C GLU A 16 13.75 -7.99 2.24
N ILE A 17 12.76 -8.37 3.05
CA ILE A 17 12.81 -8.28 4.50
C ILE A 17 12.71 -9.67 5.10
N ASN A 18 13.48 -9.92 6.15
CA ASN A 18 13.42 -11.18 6.89
C ASN A 18 12.04 -11.37 7.53
N ALA A 19 11.71 -12.61 7.89
CA ALA A 19 10.46 -12.89 8.60
C ALA A 19 10.42 -12.12 9.94
N GLY A 20 9.30 -11.45 10.21
CA GLY A 20 9.12 -10.64 11.40
C GLY A 20 7.88 -9.74 11.31
N SER A 21 7.69 -8.91 12.33
CA SER A 21 6.64 -7.88 12.35
C SER A 21 7.23 -6.51 12.04
N TYR A 22 6.65 -5.82 11.08
CA TYR A 22 7.10 -4.52 10.61
C TYR A 22 5.92 -3.57 10.49
N ASN A 23 6.17 -2.28 10.75
CA ASN A 23 5.20 -1.22 10.56
C ASN A 23 5.69 -0.32 9.42
N ALA A 24 4.83 -0.07 8.44
CA ALA A 24 5.05 0.90 7.38
C ALA A 24 4.03 2.03 7.51
N ILE A 25 4.50 3.27 7.48
CA ILE A 25 3.64 4.46 7.59
C ILE A 25 3.31 4.94 6.18
N PHE A 26 2.02 5.08 5.89
CA PHE A 26 1.55 5.69 4.65
C PHE A 26 1.05 7.11 4.92
N ASP A 27 1.81 8.11 4.46
CA ASP A 27 1.36 9.50 4.49
C ASP A 27 0.44 9.80 3.30
N ALA A 28 -0.84 10.01 3.60
CA ALA A 28 -1.89 10.31 2.63
C ALA A 28 -2.34 11.78 2.67
N SER A 29 -1.62 12.66 3.36
CA SER A 29 -1.99 14.08 3.56
C SER A 29 -2.26 14.82 2.25
N ASN A 30 -1.45 14.54 1.23
CA ASN A 30 -1.53 15.16 -0.10
C ASN A 30 -2.47 14.44 -1.08
N LEU A 31 -3.21 13.44 -0.62
CA LEU A 31 -4.17 12.69 -1.44
C LEU A 31 -5.60 13.17 -1.21
N SER A 32 -6.43 13.03 -2.24
CA SER A 32 -7.86 13.31 -2.17
C SER A 32 -8.60 12.16 -1.50
N SER A 33 -9.74 12.44 -0.86
CA SER A 33 -10.64 11.39 -0.39
C SER A 33 -11.00 10.43 -1.53
N GLY A 34 -11.02 9.13 -1.26
CA GLY A 34 -11.24 8.14 -2.30
C GLY A 34 -10.83 6.73 -1.88
N ILE A 35 -10.92 5.82 -2.84
CA ILE A 35 -10.55 4.41 -2.65
C ILE A 35 -9.11 4.22 -3.14
N TYR A 36 -8.33 3.52 -2.33
CA TYR A 36 -6.96 3.13 -2.64
C TYR A 36 -6.77 1.65 -2.35
N PHE A 37 -5.75 1.07 -2.96
CA PHE A 37 -5.36 -0.32 -2.74
C PHE A 37 -3.91 -0.37 -2.27
N TYR A 38 -3.64 -1.26 -1.33
CA TYR A 38 -2.27 -1.60 -0.96
C TYR A 38 -2.06 -3.09 -1.17
N SER A 39 -0.88 -3.44 -1.66
CA SER A 39 -0.50 -4.80 -1.98
C SER A 39 0.77 -5.14 -1.23
N LEU A 40 0.78 -6.29 -0.57
CA LEU A 40 1.94 -6.91 0.03
C LEU A 40 2.33 -8.09 -0.85
N THR A 41 3.55 -8.06 -1.38
CA THR A 41 4.09 -9.08 -2.26
C THR A 41 5.35 -9.66 -1.65
N GLY A 42 5.45 -10.99 -1.57
CA GLY A 42 6.66 -11.69 -1.14
C GLY A 42 6.42 -13.20 -1.19
N ASN A 43 7.48 -13.99 -1.43
CA ASN A 43 7.48 -15.47 -1.45
C ASN A 43 6.12 -16.14 -1.77
N ASN A 44 5.72 -16.08 -3.05
CA ASN A 44 4.46 -16.65 -3.59
C ASN A 44 3.15 -16.12 -2.96
N VAL A 45 3.22 -15.10 -2.11
CA VAL A 45 2.07 -14.43 -1.50
C VAL A 45 1.89 -13.07 -2.16
N ASN A 46 0.65 -12.82 -2.60
CA ASN A 46 0.19 -11.51 -3.02
C ASN A 46 -1.12 -11.21 -2.27
N ILE A 47 -1.06 -10.31 -1.30
CA ILE A 47 -2.22 -9.87 -0.53
C ILE A 47 -2.51 -8.45 -0.93
N THR A 48 -3.68 -8.23 -1.54
CA THR A 48 -4.17 -6.88 -1.84
C THR A 48 -5.37 -6.57 -0.98
N LYS A 49 -5.39 -5.37 -0.39
CA LYS A 49 -6.48 -4.88 0.45
C LYS A 49 -6.90 -3.49 0.02
N LYS A 50 -8.20 -3.22 0.17
CA LYS A 50 -8.82 -1.92 -0.11
C LYS A 50 -8.73 -1.03 1.13
N MET A 51 -8.46 0.24 0.92
CA MET A 51 -8.46 1.31 1.92
C MET A 51 -9.36 2.45 1.43
N ILE A 52 -10.14 3.03 2.32
CA ILE A 52 -10.95 4.23 2.04
C ILE A 52 -10.31 5.39 2.77
N LEU A 53 -9.89 6.41 2.03
CA LEU A 53 -9.39 7.67 2.56
C LEU A 53 -10.55 8.65 2.67
N MET A 54 -10.78 9.17 3.87
CA MET A 54 -11.79 10.19 4.16
C MET A 54 -11.09 11.40 4.79
N LYS A 55 -11.29 12.57 4.19
CA LYS A 55 -11.01 13.89 4.79
C LYS A 55 -12.28 14.50 5.35
#